data_AF-A0A645E456-F1
#
_entry.id   AF-A0A645E456-F1
#
_cell.length_a   1.000
_cell.length_b   1.000
_cell.length_c   1.000
_cell.angle_alpha   90.00
_cell.angle_beta   90.00
_cell.angle_gamma   90.00
#
_symmetry.space_group_name_H-M   'P 1'
#
loop_
_entity.id
_entity.type
_entity.pdbx_description
1 polymer ?
#
loop_
_entity_poly.entity_id
_entity_poly.type
_entity_poly.pdbx_seq_one_letter_code
_entity_poly.pdbx_strand_id
1 'polypeptide(L)'
;MENSNSNIDTVIMPQSACRGDQVSVLARLKNIASEVKYVVIEIPLYGISQVMKLQNDGSYSLSYCIPYDAYSGSYSVRINVTDRNYNSIASSSFDYIVK
;
A
#
# COMPACT_ATOMS: atom_id res chain seq x y z
N MET A 1 -9.73 -16.51 -2.96
CA MET A 1 -8.72 -15.82 -3.79
C MET A 1 -7.85 -15.04 -2.81
N GLU A 2 -6.78 -15.65 -2.32
CA GLU A 2 -5.76 -14.98 -1.50
C GLU A 2 -4.47 -15.09 -2.28
N ASN A 3 -3.93 -13.98 -2.74
CA ASN A 3 -2.56 -13.91 -3.23
C ASN A 3 -1.80 -12.96 -2.30
N SER A 4 -1.80 -13.31 -1.02
CA SER A 4 -0.99 -12.66 0.00
C SER A 4 0.41 -13.23 -0.11
N ASN A 5 1.32 -12.51 -0.78
CA ASN A 5 2.74 -12.73 -0.56
C ASN A 5 2.97 -12.68 0.97
N SER A 6 3.44 -13.79 1.53
CA SER A 6 3.35 -14.16 2.96
C SER A 6 4.05 -13.23 3.96
N ASN A 7 4.67 -12.15 3.49
CA ASN A 7 5.57 -11.30 4.26
C ASN A 7 5.03 -9.88 4.49
N ILE A 8 3.86 -9.55 3.92
CA ILE A 8 3.24 -8.22 4.08
C ILE A 8 1.74 -8.41 4.35
N ASP A 9 1.32 -8.14 5.58
CA ASP A 9 -0.11 -7.99 5.88
C ASP A 9 -0.52 -6.56 5.60
N THR A 10 -1.65 -6.38 4.92
CA THR A 10 -2.17 -5.04 4.62
C THR A 10 -3.60 -4.90 5.12
N VAL A 11 -3.90 -3.75 5.70
CA VAL A 11 -5.24 -3.34 6.11
C VAL A 11 -5.52 -1.97 5.52
N ILE A 12 -6.66 -1.83 4.83
CA ILE A 12 -7.13 -0.54 4.29
C ILE A 12 -8.47 -0.17 4.92
N MET A 13 -8.63 1.09 5.30
CA MET A 13 -9.85 1.60 5.91
C MET A 13 -10.23 2.97 5.32
N PRO A 14 -11.50 3.17 4.92
CA PRO A 14 -12.55 2.14 4.77
C PRO A 14 -12.23 1.15 3.63
N GLN A 15 -12.90 -0.01 3.61
CA GLN A 15 -12.70 -1.06 2.58
C GLN A 15 -13.16 -0.65 1.17
N SER A 16 -13.93 0.44 1.07
CA SER A 16 -14.27 1.13 -0.17
C SER A 16 -14.60 2.59 0.16
N ALA A 17 -14.33 3.51 -0.76
CA ALA A 17 -14.61 4.93 -0.56
C ALA A 17 -14.92 5.63 -1.89
N CYS A 18 -15.47 6.83 -1.83
CA CYS A 18 -15.74 7.66 -2.99
C CYS A 18 -14.51 8.47 -3.38
N ARG A 19 -14.47 8.97 -4.62
CA ARG A 19 -13.52 10.02 -5.02
C ARG A 19 -13.54 11.20 -4.05
N GLY A 20 -12.37 11.71 -3.69
CA GLY A 20 -12.20 12.76 -2.68
C GLY A 20 -12.18 12.28 -1.22
N ASP A 21 -12.60 11.05 -0.93
CA ASP A 21 -12.54 10.51 0.43
C ASP A 21 -11.10 10.19 0.83
N GLN A 22 -10.83 10.32 2.13
CA GLN A 22 -9.57 9.91 2.72
C GLN A 22 -9.60 8.42 3.07
N VAL A 23 -8.60 7.69 2.60
CA VAL A 23 -8.33 6.29 2.94
C VAL A 23 -7.05 6.19 3.75
N SER A 24 -7.00 5.24 4.66
CA SER A 24 -5.78 4.92 5.43
C SER A 24 -5.37 3.49 5.15
N VAL A 25 -4.10 3.30 4.81
CA VAL A 25 -3.47 2.01 4.55
C VAL A 25 -2.45 1.75 5.63
N LEU A 26 -2.50 0.55 6.20
CA LEU A 26 -1.56 0.02 7.18
C LEU A 26 -0.91 -1.23 6.59
N ALA A 27 0.42 -1.27 6.56
CA ALA A 27 1.20 -2.43 6.16
C ALA A 27 2.04 -2.92 7.33
N ARG A 28 2.02 -4.24 7.58
CA ARG A 28 2.84 -4.90 8.58
C ARG A 28 3.75 -5.90 7.89
N LEU A 29 5.04 -5.73 8.11
CA LEU A 29 6.06 -6.61 7.52
C LEU A 29 6.30 -7.80 8.45
N LYS A 30 6.41 -8.99 7.87
CA LYS A 30 6.71 -10.26 8.55
C LYS A 30 7.88 -10.93 7.87
N ASN A 31 8.81 -11.47 8.67
CA ASN A 31 9.93 -12.29 8.20
C ASN A 31 10.81 -11.64 7.11
N ILE A 32 11.04 -10.32 7.20
CA ILE A 32 11.98 -9.62 6.32
C ILE A 32 13.38 -9.69 6.93
N ALA A 33 14.28 -10.45 6.31
CA ALA A 33 15.65 -10.65 6.78
C ALA A 33 16.58 -9.46 6.50
N SER A 34 16.25 -8.65 5.48
CA SER A 34 17.05 -7.49 5.07
C SER A 34 16.60 -6.21 5.75
N GLU A 35 17.51 -5.25 5.87
CA GLU A 35 17.16 -3.93 6.39
C GLU A 35 16.27 -3.17 5.42
N VAL A 36 15.07 -2.81 5.89
CA VAL A 36 14.07 -2.05 5.14
C VAL A 36 14.43 -0.58 5.14
N LYS A 37 14.48 0.05 3.96
CA LYS A 37 14.66 1.50 3.80
C LYS A 37 13.34 2.21 3.51
N TYR A 38 12.58 1.73 2.52
CA TYR A 38 11.27 2.29 2.19
C TYR A 38 10.22 1.21 2.00
N VAL A 39 9.01 1.50 2.47
CA VAL A 39 7.79 0.81 2.05
C VAL A 39 7.02 1.80 1.20
N VAL A 40 6.73 1.41 -0.04
CA VAL A 40 6.13 2.27 -1.06
C VAL A 40 4.80 1.67 -1.46
N ILE A 41 3.76 2.48 -1.49
CA ILE A 41 2.47 2.11 -2.07
C ILE A 41 2.36 2.71 -3.48
N GLU A 42 1.86 1.92 -4.41
CA GLU A 42 1.72 2.29 -5.80
C GLU A 42 0.30 2.01 -6.29
N ILE A 43 -0.24 2.96 -7.06
CA ILE A 43 -1.51 2.81 -7.77
C ILE A 43 -1.17 3.01 -9.25
N PRO A 44 -0.78 1.94 -10.00
CA PRO A 44 -0.22 2.06 -11.33
C PRO A 44 -1.13 2.81 -12.31
N LEU A 45 -2.45 2.65 -12.19
CA LEU A 45 -3.43 3.28 -13.07
C LEU A 45 -3.36 4.82 -13.04
N TYR A 46 -2.98 5.42 -11.90
CA TYR A 46 -2.81 6.87 -11.76
C TYR A 46 -1.34 7.30 -11.67
N GLY A 47 -0.39 6.37 -11.85
CA GLY A 47 1.03 6.66 -11.67
C GLY A 47 1.40 7.18 -10.27
N ILE A 48 0.57 6.88 -9.26
CA ILE A 48 0.82 7.31 -7.87
C ILE A 48 1.85 6.39 -7.26
N SER A 49 2.89 6.96 -6.66
CA SER A 49 3.88 6.28 -5.84
C SER A 49 4.14 7.11 -4.59
N GLN A 50 3.95 6.51 -3.42
CA GLN A 50 4.06 7.21 -2.13
C GLN A 50 4.81 6.37 -1.12
N VAL A 51 5.72 6.99 -0.37
CA VAL A 51 6.43 6.33 0.72
C VAL A 51 5.55 6.32 1.97
N MET A 52 5.32 5.12 2.52
CA MET A 52 4.61 4.93 3.77
C MET A 52 5.48 5.33 4.97
N LYS A 53 4.86 5.89 5.99
CA LYS A 53 5.53 6.36 7.20
C LYS A 53 5.63 5.22 8.23
N LEU A 54 6.85 4.97 8.73
CA LEU A 54 7.06 4.05 9.86
C LEU A 54 6.39 4.59 11.13
N GLN A 55 5.66 3.72 11.80
CA GLN A 55 4.96 3.99 13.06
C GLN A 55 5.71 3.36 14.25
N ASN A 56 5.34 3.78 15.47
CA ASN A 56 5.98 3.31 16.70
C ASN A 56 5.78 1.81 16.97
N ASP A 57 4.72 1.20 16.43
CA ASP A 57 4.43 -0.23 16.55
C ASP A 57 5.13 -1.09 15.48
N GLY A 58 6.02 -0.49 14.67
CA GLY A 58 6.73 -1.16 13.59
C GLY A 58 5.90 -1.34 12.30
N SER A 59 4.65 -0.88 12.28
CA SER A 59 3.84 -0.84 11.07
C SER A 59 4.20 0.36 10.20
N TYR A 60 3.77 0.32 8.94
CA TYR A 60 3.90 1.42 7.99
C TYR A 60 2.51 1.91 7.64
N SER A 61 2.29 3.21 7.68
CA SER A 61 0.98 3.79 7.35
C SER A 61 1.07 4.90 6.31
N LEU A 62 0.00 5.03 5.53
CA LEU A 62 -0.25 6.17 4.66
C LEU A 62 -1.72 6.54 4.72
N SER A 63 -2.00 7.82 4.90
CA SER A 63 -3.33 8.38 4.62
C SER A 63 -3.29 9.11 3.27
N TYR A 64 -4.25 8.83 2.41
CA TYR A 64 -4.29 9.33 1.05
C TYR A 64 -5.72 9.71 0.67
N CYS A 65 -5.90 10.81 -0.05
CA CYS A 65 -7.21 11.18 -0.59
C CYS A 65 -7.36 10.59 -2.00
N ILE A 66 -8.45 9.87 -2.25
CA ILE A 66 -8.74 9.34 -3.58
C ILE A 66 -8.87 10.53 -4.55
N PRO A 67 -8.21 10.49 -5.72
CA PRO A 67 -8.27 11.60 -6.68
C PRO A 67 -9.71 11.94 -7.04
N TYR A 68 -10.05 13.23 -7.16
CA TYR A 68 -11.41 13.67 -7.48
C TYR A 68 -11.85 13.28 -8.90
N ASP A 69 -10.91 13.03 -9.79
CA ASP A 69 -11.10 12.53 -11.14
C ASP A 69 -11.12 10.99 -11.21
N ALA A 70 -11.05 10.31 -10.07
CA ALA A 70 -11.05 8.86 -10.05
C ALA A 70 -12.40 8.29 -10.48
N TYR A 71 -12.39 7.41 -11.48
CA TYR A 71 -13.58 6.65 -11.89
C TYR A 71 -13.95 5.60 -10.84
N SER A 72 -15.24 5.33 -10.70
CA SER A 72 -15.71 4.19 -9.90
C SER A 72 -15.20 2.88 -10.50
N GLY A 73 -14.76 1.95 -9.66
CA GLY A 73 -14.23 0.66 -10.10
C GLY A 73 -13.24 0.02 -9.13
N SER A 74 -12.65 -1.08 -9.57
CA SER A 74 -11.60 -1.78 -8.84
C SER A 74 -10.22 -1.30 -9.29
N TYR A 75 -9.36 -0.99 -8.32
CA TYR A 75 -8.00 -0.51 -8.53
C TYR A 75 -7.01 -1.49 -7.92
N SER A 76 -6.04 -1.95 -8.72
CA SER A 76 -4.91 -2.71 -8.20
C SER A 76 -3.97 -1.76 -7.46
N VAL A 77 -3.78 -2.03 -6.17
CA VAL A 77 -2.85 -1.32 -5.30
C VAL A 77 -1.69 -2.25 -5.00
N ARG A 78 -0.46 -1.76 -5.12
CA ARG A 78 0.76 -2.51 -4.84
C ARG A 78 1.49 -1.89 -3.66
N ILE A 79 2.10 -2.73 -2.85
CA ILE A 79 3.03 -2.32 -1.80
C ILE A 79 4.35 -2.99 -2.09
N ASN A 80 5.41 -2.19 -2.21
CA ASN A 80 6.77 -2.63 -2.44
C ASN A 80 7.65 -2.25 -1.25
N VAL A 81 8.49 -3.17 -0.81
CA VAL A 81 9.47 -2.96 0.25
C VAL A 81 10.83 -2.95 -0.39
N THR A 82 11.61 -1.90 -0.13
CA THR A 82 12.94 -1.72 -0.69
C THR A 82 14.01 -1.70 0.39
N ASP A 83 15.17 -2.27 0.08
CA ASP A 83 16.36 -2.22 0.93
C ASP A 83 17.14 -0.92 0.77
N ARG A 84 18.28 -0.80 1.48
CA ARG A 84 19.14 0.38 1.37
C ARG A 84 19.77 0.62 0.00
N ASN A 85 19.87 -0.45 -0.80
CA ASN A 85 20.41 -0.45 -2.15
C ASN A 85 19.31 -0.22 -3.21
N TYR A 86 18.09 0.11 -2.80
CA TYR A 86 16.92 0.31 -3.66
C TYR A 86 16.46 -0.97 -4.41
N ASN A 87 16.84 -2.14 -3.92
CA ASN A 87 16.30 -3.40 -4.43
C ASN A 87 14.94 -3.69 -3.80
N SER A 88 13.99 -4.15 -4.59
CA SER A 88 12.72 -4.68 -4.07
C SER A 88 12.97 -6.03 -3.39
N ILE A 89 12.70 -6.10 -2.09
CA ILE A 89 12.91 -7.31 -1.26
C ILE A 89 11.61 -8.02 -0.89
N ALA A 90 10.47 -7.33 -0.97
CA ALA A 90 9.14 -7.92 -0.84
C ALA A 90 8.12 -7.05 -1.56
N SER A 91 7.05 -7.66 -2.06
CA SER A 91 5.92 -6.95 -2.64
C SER A 91 4.60 -7.64 -2.30
N SER A 92 3.52 -6.90 -2.28
CA SER A 92 2.16 -7.41 -2.14
C SER A 92 1.21 -6.57 -2.97
N SER A 93 0.08 -7.15 -3.37
CA SER A 93 -0.94 -6.44 -4.15
C SER A 93 -2.32 -6.84 -3.71
N PHE A 94 -3.23 -5.87 -3.69
CA PHE A 94 -4.63 -6.08 -3.37
C PHE A 94 -5.49 -5.14 -4.23
N ASP A 95 -6.75 -5.52 -4.39
CA ASP A 95 -7.72 -4.72 -5.11
C ASP A 95 -8.48 -3.81 -4.14
N TYR A 96 -8.69 -2.56 -4.53
CA TYR A 96 -9.44 -1.58 -3.77
C TYR A 96 -10.61 -1.02 -4.59
N ILE A 97 -11.78 -0.91 -3.97
CA ILE A 97 -12.99 -0.46 -4.65
C ILE A 97 -13.23 1.02 -4.40
N VAL A 98 -13.24 1.80 -5.48
CA VAL A 98 -13.72 3.19 -5.50
C VAL A 98 -15.17 3.21 -5.97
N LYS A 99 -16.03 3.91 -5.23
CA LYS A 99 -17.46 4.06 -5.52
C LYS A 99 -17.76 5.32 -6.32
#